data_AF-A0A1A0HD19-F1
#
_entry.id   AF-A0A1A0HD19-F1
#
_cell.length_a   1.000
_cell.length_b   1.000
_cell.length_c   1.000
_cell.angle_alpha   90.00
_cell.angle_beta   90.00
_cell.angle_gamma   90.00
#
_symmetry.space_group_name_H-M   'P 1'
#
loop_
_entity.id
_entity.type
_entity.pdbx_description
1 polymer ?
#
loop_
_entity_poly.entity_id
_entity_poly.type
_entity_poly.pdbx_seq_one_letter_code
_entity_poly.pdbx_strand_id
1 'polypeptide(L)' 'MQYKYLISRVADPVIAVSIGVAAYYMFEARVGRREGHTLNELVSKRWARRSEQKDRET' A
#
# COMPACT_ATOMS: atom_id res chain seq x y z
N MET A 1 -19.30 -27.17 -20.64
CA MET A 1 -19.44 -26.10 -19.62
C MET A 1 -18.06 -25.52 -19.32
N GLN A 2 -17.63 -24.49 -20.05
CA GLN A 2 -16.33 -23.84 -19.83
C GLN A 2 -16.50 -22.79 -18.73
N TYR A 3 -15.97 -23.06 -17.53
CA TYR A 3 -16.16 -22.21 -16.36
C TYR A 3 -15.40 -20.88 -16.51
N LYS A 4 -16.18 -19.80 -16.69
CA LYS A 4 -15.75 -18.41 -16.87
C LYS A 4 -15.33 -17.75 -15.54
N TYR A 5 -14.72 -18.50 -14.62
CA TYR A 5 -14.40 -18.05 -13.26
C TYR A 5 -12.89 -17.92 -12.98
N LEU A 6 -12.04 -18.08 -14.01
CA LEU A 6 -10.58 -17.95 -13.83
C LEU A 6 -10.11 -16.53 -13.49
N ILE A 7 -10.89 -15.50 -13.84
CA ILE A 7 -10.57 -14.11 -13.46
C ILE A 7 -10.67 -13.95 -11.94
N SER A 8 -11.64 -14.60 -11.28
CA SER A 8 -11.84 -14.52 -9.83
C SER A 8 -10.67 -15.10 -9.03
N ARG A 9 -9.97 -16.13 -9.53
CA ARG A 9 -8.84 -16.73 -8.77
C ARG A 9 -7.73 -15.73 -8.44
N VAL A 10 -7.54 -14.70 -9.27
CA VAL A 10 -6.55 -13.63 -9.02
C VAL A 10 -7.24 -12.32 -8.63
N ALA A 11 -8.42 -12.03 -9.18
CA ALA A 11 -9.16 -10.83 -8.83
C ALA A 11 -9.62 -10.82 -7.37
N ASP A 12 -10.08 -11.94 -6.81
CA ASP A 12 -10.51 -12.02 -5.40
C ASP A 12 -9.39 -11.61 -4.43
N PRO A 13 -8.16 -12.16 -4.51
CA PRO A 13 -7.05 -11.72 -3.68
C PRO A 13 -6.71 -10.23 -3.87
N VAL A 14 -6.70 -9.75 -5.11
CA VAL A 14 -6.37 -8.34 -5.40
C VAL A 14 -7.42 -7.41 -4.81
N ILE A 15 -8.70 -7.75 -4.94
CA ILE A 15 -9.82 -7.00 -4.39
C ILE A 15 -9.78 -7.04 -2.86
N ALA A 16 -9.55 -8.21 -2.26
CA ALA A 16 -9.44 -8.35 -0.80
C ALA A 16 -8.31 -7.49 -0.22
N VAL A 17 -7.13 -7.53 -0.86
CA VAL A 17 -5.98 -6.73 -0.44
C VAL A 17 -6.25 -5.23 -0.62
N SER A 18 -6.82 -4.83 -1.76
CA SER A 18 -7.11 -3.41 -2.02
C SER A 18 -8.17 -2.84 -1.10
N ILE A 19 -9.22 -3.60 -0.75
CA ILE A 19 -10.20 -3.21 0.26
C ILE A 19 -9.54 -3.07 1.63
N GLY A 20 -8.68 -4.02 2.03
CA GLY A 20 -7.95 -3.93 3.30
C GLY A 20 -7.06 -2.70 3.40
N VAL A 21 -6.35 -2.38 2.31
CA VAL A 21 -5.52 -1.17 2.21
C VAL A 21 -6.40 0.09 2.29
N ALA A 22 -7.51 0.15 1.56
CA ALA A 22 -8.43 1.29 1.58
C ALA A 22 -9.05 1.49 2.97
N ALA A 23 -9.46 0.41 3.64
CA ALA A 23 -9.99 0.46 5.00
C ALA A 23 -8.96 0.99 6.00
N TYR A 24 -7.68 0.60 5.85
CA TYR A 24 -6.59 1.12 6.67
C TYR A 24 -6.40 2.63 6.47
N TYR A 25 -6.41 3.10 5.22
CA TYR A 25 -6.34 4.54 4.93
C TYR A 25 -7.51 5.32 5.52
N MET A 26 -8.73 4.81 5.39
CA MET A 26 -9.92 5.43 6.01
C MET A 26 -9.83 5.45 7.53
N PHE A 27 -9.32 4.39 8.14
CA PHE A 27 -9.08 4.33 9.58
C PHE A 27 -8.06 5.39 10.03
N GLU A 28 -6.93 5.49 9.32
CA GLU A 28 -5.89 6.48 9.60
C GLU A 28 -6.41 7.92 9.48
N ALA A 29 -7.25 8.19 8.47
CA ALA A 29 -7.93 9.48 8.31
C ALA A 29 -8.92 9.79 9.45
N ARG A 30 -9.67 8.80 9.94
CA ARG A 30 -10.62 8.98 11.05
C ARG A 30 -9.96 9.14 12.42
N VAL A 31 -8.85 8.46 12.65
CA VAL A 31 -8.14 8.49 13.94
C VAL A 31 -7.40 9.81 14.16
N GLY A 32 -7.25 10.65 13.12
CA GLY A 32 -6.61 11.96 13.27
C GLY A 32 -5.14 11.83 13.63
N ARG A 33 -4.43 10.91 12.96
CA ARG A 33 -3.01 10.68 13.19
C ARG A 33 -2.24 11.98 12.92
N ARG A 34 -1.38 12.40 13.86
CA ARG A 34 -0.56 13.62 13.74
C ARG A 34 0.18 13.63 12.40
N GLU A 35 0.21 14.80 11.74
CA GLU A 35 1.01 15.07 10.55
C GLU A 35 2.46 14.59 10.79
N GLY A 36 3.07 13.89 9.83
CA GLY A 36 4.40 13.30 9.96
C GLY A 36 4.44 11.82 10.37
N HIS A 37 3.32 11.25 10.84
CA HIS A 37 3.21 9.85 11.28
C HIS A 37 2.27 8.99 10.42
N THR A 38 1.88 9.50 9.24
CA THR A 38 1.10 8.70 8.30
C THR A 38 1.95 7.60 7.69
N LEU A 39 1.34 6.46 7.39
CA LEU A 39 2.07 5.34 6.79
C LEU A 39 2.74 5.74 5.47
N ASN A 40 2.08 6.59 4.68
CA ASN A 40 2.61 7.13 3.43
C ASN A 40 3.88 7.96 3.62
N GLU A 41 3.95 8.82 4.63
CA GLU A 41 5.16 9.59 4.91
C GLU A 41 6.32 8.72 5.40
N LEU A 42 6.02 7.67 6.19
CA LEU A 42 7.03 6.72 6.63
C LEU A 42 7.60 5.92 5.46
N VAL A 43 6.73 5.49 4.55
CA VAL A 43 7.10 4.79 3.32
C VAL A 43 7.90 5.71 2.40
N SER A 44 7.43 6.94 2.14
CA SER A 44 8.14 7.89 1.29
C SER A 44 9.52 8.25 1.84
N LYS A 45 9.65 8.51 3.15
CA LYS A 45 10.95 8.71 3.83
C LYS A 45 11.86 7.49 3.74
N ARG A 46 11.31 6.28 3.75
CA ARG A 46 12.10 5.04 3.60
C ARG A 46 12.61 4.86 2.17
N TRP A 47 11.78 5.16 1.16
CA TRP A 47 12.18 5.11 -0.24
C TRP A 47 13.21 6.19 -0.59
N ALA A 48 13.01 7.42 -0.11
CA ALA A 48 13.97 8.51 -0.28
C ALA A 48 15.35 8.18 0.33
N ARG A 49 15.39 7.64 1.56
CA ARG A 49 16.66 7.19 2.17
C ARG A 49 17.34 6.09 1.37
N ARG A 50 16.58 5.20 0.74
CA ARG A 50 17.12 4.12 -0.08
C ARG A 50 17.70 4.64 -1.40
N SER A 51 17.08 5.64 -2.03
CA SER A 51 17.66 6.28 -3.22
C SER A 51 18.94 7.05 -2.86
N GLU A 52 18.96 7.79 -1.75
CA GLU A 52 20.15 8.52 -1.30
C GLU A 52 21.33 7.59 -0.96
N GLN A 53 21.07 6.40 -0.40
CA GLN A 53 22.11 5.39 -0.18
C GLN A 53 22.67 4.85 -1.49
N LYS A 54 21.81 4.63 -2.49
CA LYS A 54 22.21 4.14 -3.80
C LYS A 54 23.10 5.15 -4.54
N ASP A 55 22.82 6.45 -4.37
CA ASP A 55 23.62 7.53 -4.97
C ASP A 55 24.96 7.77 -4.26
N ARG A 56 25.12 7.33 -3.00
CA ARG A 56 26.41 7.40 -2.27
C ARG A 56 27.34 6.22 -2.53
N GLU A 57 26.81 5.12 -3.06
CA GLU A 57 27.58 3.92 -3.43
C GLU A 57 28.03 3.92 -4.92
N THR A 58 27.69 4.96 -5.68
CA THR A 58 28.11 5.16 -7.08
C THR A 58 29.18 6.25 -7.16
#